data_AF-A0A936UPW7-F1
#
_entry.id   AF-A0A936UPW7-F1
#
_cell.length_a   1.000
_cell.length_b   1.000
_cell.length_c   1.000
_cell.angle_alpha   90.00
_cell.angle_beta   90.00
_cell.angle_gamma   90.00
#
_symmetry.space_group_name_H-M   'P 1'
#
loop_
_entity.id
_entity.type
_entity.pdbx_description
1 polymer ?
#
loop_
_entity_poly.entity_id
_entity_poly.type
_entity_poly.pdbx_seq_one_letter_code
_entity_poly.pdbx_strand_id
1 'polypeptide(L)'
;MPANMRWSGFISGYRMPARPDTLFVWQVAVDAAARGLGLGSRLLTGLLARPALADIRFLETTIGPDNRASWALFERLAERLSAAVATTTLFASQRHFGGRHPDEILCRIGPFNSAAVGAARCS
;
A
#
# COMPACT_ATOMS: atom_id res chain seq x y z
N MET A 1 2.00 26.05 14.99
CA MET A 1 2.48 25.53 13.69
C MET A 1 2.83 26.73 12.81
N PRO A 2 4.02 26.82 12.21
CA PRO A 2 4.35 27.94 11.33
C PRO A 2 3.43 27.92 10.09
N ALA A 3 3.10 29.10 9.57
CA ALA A 3 2.06 29.34 8.56
C ALA A 3 2.29 28.68 7.17
N ASN A 4 3.37 27.91 7.00
CA ASN A 4 3.83 27.43 5.69
C ASN A 4 3.94 25.89 5.61
N MET A 5 3.44 25.15 6.60
CA MET A 5 3.55 23.68 6.61
C MET A 5 2.36 23.04 5.90
N ARG A 6 2.58 22.58 4.65
CA ARG A 6 1.56 21.92 3.82
C ARG A 6 1.75 20.40 3.82
N TRP A 7 0.68 19.66 4.09
CA TRP A 7 0.66 18.20 3.99
C TRP A 7 0.67 17.79 2.51
N SER A 8 1.70 17.06 2.10
CA SER A 8 1.84 16.60 0.70
C SER A 8 1.47 15.12 0.52
N GLY A 9 1.19 14.39 1.61
CA GLY A 9 0.72 13.03 1.53
C GLY A 9 0.35 12.42 2.87
N PHE A 10 -0.42 11.34 2.81
CA PHE A 10 -0.98 10.62 3.94
C PHE A 10 -1.11 9.14 3.62
N ILE A 11 -0.93 8.29 4.64
CA ILE A 11 -1.16 6.86 4.54
C ILE A 11 -1.95 6.37 5.74
N SER A 12 -2.99 5.58 5.49
CA SER A 12 -3.76 4.88 6.52
C SER A 12 -3.69 3.38 6.31
N GLY A 13 -3.63 2.66 7.42
CA GLY A 13 -3.62 1.21 7.44
C GLY A 13 -3.70 0.67 8.85
N TYR A 14 -4.02 -0.60 8.96
CA TYR A 14 -4.16 -1.28 10.23
C TYR A 14 -3.73 -2.74 10.10
N ARG A 15 -3.38 -3.32 11.24
CA ARG A 15 -2.99 -4.71 11.36
C ARG A 15 -4.25 -5.58 11.31
N MET A 16 -4.29 -6.58 10.44
CA MET A 16 -5.46 -7.44 10.32
C MET A 16 -5.65 -8.25 11.62
N PRO A 17 -6.80 -8.16 12.32
CA PRO A 17 -6.97 -8.83 13.61
C PRO A 17 -6.86 -10.36 13.53
N ALA A 18 -7.41 -10.96 12.47
CA ALA A 18 -7.39 -12.41 12.26
C ALA A 18 -6.06 -12.94 11.66
N ARG A 19 -5.24 -12.06 11.10
CA ARG A 19 -3.97 -12.38 10.43
C ARG A 19 -2.93 -11.32 10.81
N PRO A 20 -2.41 -11.35 12.03
CA PRO A 20 -1.59 -10.26 12.57
C PRO A 20 -0.29 -10.07 11.77
N ASP A 21 0.19 -11.04 11.02
CA ASP A 21 1.33 -10.86 10.10
C ASP A 21 1.00 -10.02 8.84
N THR A 22 -0.25 -9.57 8.68
CA THR A 22 -0.73 -8.83 7.52
C THR A 22 -1.11 -7.39 7.89
N LEU A 23 -0.56 -6.43 7.16
CA LEU A 23 -0.95 -5.02 7.23
C LEU A 23 -1.91 -4.70 6.08
N PHE A 24 -3.12 -4.25 6.39
CA PHE A 24 -4.03 -3.71 5.39
C PHE A 24 -3.81 -2.20 5.25
N VAL A 25 -3.53 -1.74 4.03
CA VAL A 25 -3.41 -0.32 3.68
C VAL A 25 -4.69 0.11 2.99
N TRP A 26 -5.40 1.05 3.61
CA TRP A 26 -6.67 1.53 3.06
C TRP A 26 -6.45 2.71 2.11
N GLN A 27 -5.72 3.74 2.53
CA GLN A 27 -5.52 4.92 1.70
C GLN A 27 -4.05 5.28 1.60
N VAL A 28 -3.62 5.59 0.38
CA VAL A 28 -2.36 6.31 0.10
C VAL A 28 -2.73 7.55 -0.70
N ALA A 29 -2.74 8.70 -0.03
CA ALA A 29 -3.05 9.98 -0.64
C ALA A 29 -1.77 10.78 -0.86
N VAL A 30 -1.58 11.28 -2.08
CA VAL A 30 -0.47 12.17 -2.45
C VAL A 30 -1.05 13.40 -3.12
N ASP A 31 -0.67 14.56 -2.62
CA ASP A 31 -1.06 15.84 -3.19
C ASP A 31 -0.65 15.94 -4.66
N ALA A 32 -1.48 16.60 -5.48
CA ALA A 32 -1.25 16.70 -6.92
C ALA A 32 0.13 17.31 -7.25
N ALA A 33 0.58 18.32 -6.51
CA ALA A 33 1.87 18.96 -6.71
C ALA A 33 3.07 18.06 -6.32
N ALA A 34 2.82 16.95 -5.61
CA ALA A 34 3.84 16.01 -5.17
C ALA A 34 3.80 14.66 -5.93
N ARG A 35 2.94 14.52 -6.94
CA ARG A 35 2.87 13.32 -7.78
C ARG A 35 4.14 13.18 -8.64
N GLY A 36 4.51 11.94 -8.97
CA GLY A 36 5.72 11.65 -9.73
C GLY A 36 7.03 11.72 -8.94
N LEU A 37 7.04 12.36 -7.76
CA LEU A 37 8.23 12.54 -6.92
C LEU A 37 8.53 11.35 -5.98
N GLY A 38 7.91 10.18 -6.22
CA GLY A 38 8.09 8.98 -5.40
C GLY A 38 7.56 9.07 -3.95
N LEU A 39 6.75 10.08 -3.62
CA LEU A 39 6.26 10.29 -2.25
C LEU A 39 5.42 9.12 -1.73
N GLY A 40 4.55 8.54 -2.56
CA GLY A 40 3.75 7.36 -2.19
C GLY A 40 4.63 6.17 -1.79
N SER A 41 5.69 5.91 -2.54
CA SER A 41 6.65 4.86 -2.22
C SER A 41 7.32 5.16 -0.89
N ARG A 42 7.82 6.39 -0.68
CA ARG A 42 8.46 6.81 0.58
C ARG A 42 7.52 6.70 1.80
N LEU A 43 6.23 6.97 1.63
CA LEU A 43 5.23 6.78 2.68
C LEU A 43 5.08 5.30 3.05
N LEU A 44 4.96 4.41 2.05
CA LEU A 44 4.88 2.96 2.27
C LEU A 44 6.17 2.40 2.90
N THR A 45 7.34 2.81 2.40
CA THR A 45 8.63 2.37 2.94
C THR A 45 8.80 2.83 4.38
N GLY A 46 8.47 4.09 4.68
CA GLY A 46 8.55 4.65 6.02
C GLY A 46 7.54 4.05 7.00
N LEU A 47 6.37 3.66 6.52
CA LEU A 47 5.39 2.90 7.32
C LEU A 47 5.95 1.53 7.69
N LEU A 48 6.40 0.74 6.71
CA LEU A 48 6.92 -0.62 6.93
C LEU A 48 8.23 -0.67 7.73
N ALA A 49 9.02 0.40 7.72
CA ALA A 49 10.24 0.49 8.52
C ALA A 49 10.00 0.76 10.01
N ARG A 50 8.75 0.96 10.46
CA ARG A 50 8.44 1.20 11.87
C ARG A 50 8.70 -0.07 12.70
N PRO A 51 9.38 0.02 13.86
CA PRO A 51 9.64 -1.13 14.72
C PRO A 51 8.37 -1.92 15.11
N ALA A 52 7.24 -1.22 15.31
CA ALA A 52 5.96 -1.82 15.64
C ALA A 52 5.37 -2.72 14.54
N LEU A 53 5.94 -2.68 13.32
CA LEU A 53 5.53 -3.49 12.16
C LEU A 53 6.64 -4.46 11.70
N ALA A 54 7.66 -4.69 12.53
CA ALA A 54 8.80 -5.55 12.20
C ALA A 54 8.44 -7.03 11.98
N ASP A 55 7.26 -7.44 12.42
CA ASP A 55 6.70 -8.78 12.28
C ASP A 55 5.66 -8.91 11.15
N ILE A 56 5.37 -7.81 10.43
CA ILE A 56 4.54 -7.84 9.23
C ILE A 56 5.28 -8.57 8.10
N ARG A 57 4.59 -9.55 7.52
CA ARG A 57 5.07 -10.39 6.40
C ARG A 57 4.31 -10.13 5.12
N PHE A 58 3.10 -9.58 5.21
CA PHE A 58 2.23 -9.33 4.08
C PHE A 58 1.63 -7.92 4.13
N LEU A 59 1.43 -7.34 2.96
CA LEU A 59 0.67 -6.11 2.78
C LEU A 59 -0.53 -6.40 1.89
N GLU A 60 -1.69 -5.90 2.28
CA GLU A 60 -2.91 -5.97 1.48
C GLU A 60 -3.47 -4.59 1.22
N THR A 61 -4.11 -4.42 0.07
CA THR A 61 -4.82 -3.19 -0.33
C THR A 61 -5.86 -3.52 -1.39
N THR A 62 -6.88 -2.66 -1.52
CA THR A 62 -7.88 -2.75 -2.59
C THR A 62 -7.57 -1.73 -3.67
N ILE A 63 -7.45 -2.19 -4.91
CA ILE A 63 -7.13 -1.36 -6.07
C ILE A 63 -8.19 -1.59 -7.14
N GLY A 64 -8.80 -0.50 -7.62
CA GLY A 64 -9.68 -0.58 -8.80
C GLY A 64 -8.86 -0.92 -10.07
N PRO A 65 -9.43 -1.66 -11.04
CA PRO A 65 -8.71 -2.16 -12.21
C PRO A 65 -8.03 -1.05 -13.01
N ASP A 66 -8.69 0.10 -13.14
CA ASP A 66 -8.19 1.22 -13.94
C ASP A 66 -7.21 2.16 -13.20
N ASN A 67 -6.96 1.92 -11.91
CA ASN A 67 -6.07 2.75 -11.11
C ASN A 67 -4.59 2.40 -11.34
N ARG A 68 -4.10 2.71 -12.55
CA ARG A 68 -2.73 2.44 -12.99
C ARG A 68 -1.66 3.02 -12.06
N ALA A 69 -1.94 4.18 -11.45
CA ALA A 69 -1.00 4.83 -10.54
C ALA A 69 -0.82 4.03 -9.24
N SER A 70 -1.90 3.49 -8.67
CA SER A 70 -1.83 2.60 -7.51
C SER A 70 -1.19 1.26 -7.87
N TRP A 71 -1.53 0.66 -9.00
CA TRP A 71 -0.87 -0.57 -9.47
C TRP A 71 0.66 -0.41 -9.54
N ALA A 72 1.13 0.61 -10.27
CA ALA A 72 2.57 0.88 -10.38
C ALA A 72 3.23 1.16 -9.01
N LEU A 73 2.51 1.78 -8.06
CA LEU A 73 3.03 2.02 -6.72
C LEU A 73 3.26 0.71 -5.95
N PHE A 74 2.27 -0.18 -5.97
CA PHE A 74 2.30 -1.43 -5.22
C PHE A 74 3.19 -2.50 -5.89
N GLU A 75 3.29 -2.52 -7.22
CA GLU A 75 4.25 -3.34 -7.97
C GLU A 75 5.69 -2.95 -7.63
N ARG A 76 6.03 -1.66 -7.71
CA ARG A 76 7.37 -1.17 -7.30
C ARG A 76 7.69 -1.48 -5.84
N LEU A 77 6.68 -1.45 -4.96
CA LEU A 77 6.87 -1.86 -3.59
C LEU A 77 7.23 -3.35 -3.52
N ALA A 78 6.50 -4.21 -4.22
CA ALA A 78 6.76 -5.65 -4.26
C ALA A 78 8.16 -5.97 -4.79
N GLU A 79 8.59 -5.33 -5.89
CA GLU A 79 9.94 -5.45 -6.44
C GLU A 79 11.01 -5.11 -5.39
N ARG A 80 10.86 -3.95 -4.73
CA ARG A 80 11.79 -3.48 -3.69
C ARG A 80 11.84 -4.41 -2.48
N LEU A 81 10.74 -5.09 -2.19
CA LEU A 81 10.65 -6.08 -1.11
C LEU A 81 11.06 -7.49 -1.56
N SER A 82 11.39 -7.67 -2.85
CA SER A 82 11.61 -8.97 -3.49
C SER A 82 10.48 -9.96 -3.17
N ALA A 83 9.24 -9.48 -3.27
CA ALA A 83 8.04 -10.19 -2.84
C ALA A 83 7.09 -10.47 -4.02
N ALA A 84 6.36 -11.58 -3.92
CA ALA A 84 5.32 -11.90 -4.89
C ALA A 84 4.10 -10.98 -4.73
N VAL A 85 3.37 -10.79 -5.83
CA VAL A 85 2.06 -10.13 -5.88
C VAL A 85 1.00 -11.16 -6.22
N ALA A 86 -0.04 -11.26 -5.41
CA ALA A 86 -1.23 -12.06 -5.66
C ALA A 86 -2.46 -11.15 -5.71
N THR A 87 -3.40 -11.45 -6.62
CA THR A 87 -4.63 -10.67 -6.77
C THR A 87 -5.86 -11.54 -6.55
N THR A 88 -6.92 -10.97 -5.97
CA THR A 88 -8.20 -11.64 -5.78
C THR A 88 -9.33 -10.64 -5.99
N THR A 89 -10.29 -10.97 -6.84
CA THR A 89 -11.47 -10.12 -7.06
C THR A 89 -12.41 -10.23 -5.85
N LEU A 90 -12.62 -9.14 -5.11
CA LEU A 90 -13.46 -9.14 -3.91
C LEU A 90 -14.94 -8.87 -4.22
N PHE A 91 -15.19 -7.91 -5.12
CA PHE A 91 -16.52 -7.56 -5.56
C PHE A 91 -16.57 -7.73 -7.07
N ALA A 92 -17.12 -8.86 -7.53
CA ALA A 92 -17.45 -9.03 -8.93
C ALA A 92 -18.73 -8.22 -9.23
N SER A 93 -18.60 -7.21 -10.08
CA SER A 93 -19.62 -6.21 -10.49
C SER A 93 -20.97 -6.81 -10.90
N GLN A 94 -21.00 -8.11 -11.24
CA GLN A 94 -22.20 -8.79 -11.71
C GLN A 94 -23.15 -9.29 -10.62
N ARG A 95 -22.73 -9.47 -9.36
CA ARG A 95 -23.59 -10.14 -8.35
C ARG A 95 -24.30 -9.24 -7.34
N HIS A 96 -23.82 -8.03 -7.08
CA HIS A 96 -24.31 -7.26 -5.93
C HIS A 96 -24.88 -5.86 -6.22
N PHE A 97 -24.53 -5.22 -7.34
CA PHE A 97 -24.88 -3.81 -7.58
C PHE A 97 -25.35 -3.46 -9.00
N GLY A 98 -25.78 -4.45 -9.79
CA GLY A 98 -26.33 -4.22 -11.12
C GLY A 98 -25.37 -3.50 -12.08
N GLY A 99 -24.06 -3.76 -11.99
CA GLY A 99 -23.04 -3.20 -12.88
C GLY A 99 -22.64 -1.74 -12.61
N ARG A 100 -23.02 -1.14 -11.47
CA ARG A 100 -22.78 0.29 -11.17
C ARG A 100 -21.48 0.62 -10.43
N HIS A 101 -20.69 -0.38 -10.03
CA HIS A 101 -19.43 -0.16 -9.34
C HIS A 101 -18.30 -0.96 -10.03
N PRO A 102 -17.11 -0.37 -10.20
CA PRO A 102 -15.96 -1.08 -10.72
C PRO A 102 -15.54 -2.21 -9.77
N ASP A 103 -15.09 -3.33 -10.32
CA ASP A 103 -14.54 -4.44 -9.53
C ASP A 103 -13.45 -3.91 -8.58
N GLU A 104 -13.47 -4.30 -7.31
CA GLU A 104 -12.33 -4.06 -6.42
C GLU A 104 -11.46 -5.30 -6.36
N ILE A 105 -10.18 -5.13 -6.69
CA ILE A 105 -9.18 -6.19 -6.65
C ILE A 105 -8.40 -6.05 -5.34
N LEU A 106 -8.41 -7.10 -4.53
CA LEU A 106 -7.46 -7.25 -3.42
C LEU A 106 -6.09 -7.55 -4.01
N CYS A 107 -5.13 -6.66 -3.80
CA CYS A 107 -3.73 -6.87 -4.07
C CYS A 107 -3.03 -7.27 -2.76
N ARG A 108 -2.39 -8.45 -2.76
CA ARG A 108 -1.61 -8.98 -1.63
C ARG A 108 -0.14 -9.09 -2.05
N ILE A 109 0.73 -8.44 -1.31
CA ILE A 109 2.18 -8.47 -1.48
C ILE A 109 2.79 -9.29 -0.34
N GLY A 110 3.60 -10.29 -0.67
CA GLY A 110 4.37 -11.06 0.30
C GLY A 110 4.55 -12.54 -0.07
N PRO A 111 5.20 -13.32 0.80
CA PRO A 111 5.80 -12.86 2.05
C PRO A 111 7.04 -11.99 1.81
N PHE A 112 7.28 -11.01 2.68
CA PHE A 112 8.51 -10.22 2.71
C PHE A 112 9.08 -10.13 4.13
N ASN A 113 10.31 -9.60 4.26
CA ASN A 113 10.90 -9.26 5.56
C ASN A 113 10.83 -7.74 5.77
N SER A 114 9.91 -7.27 6.63
CA SER A 114 9.75 -5.84 6.89
C SER A 114 10.95 -5.22 7.61
N ALA A 115 11.70 -5.99 8.42
CA ALA A 115 12.92 -5.52 9.06
C ALA A 115 14.01 -5.13 8.05
N ALA A 116 14.06 -5.81 6.90
CA ALA A 116 15.00 -5.49 5.81
C ALA A 116 14.69 -4.15 5.13
N VAL A 117 13.47 -3.63 5.27
CA VAL A 117 13.02 -2.36 4.68
C VAL A 117 13.67 -1.15 5.34
N GLY A 118 13.91 -1.23 6.65
CA GLY A 118 14.58 -0.18 7.43
C GLY A 118 16.10 -0.17 7.26
N ALA A 119 16.71 -1.35 7.05
CA ALA A 119 18.16 -1.50 6.93
C ALA A 119 18.75 -0.85 5.66
N ALA A 120 17.98 -0.76 4.58
CA ALA A 120 18.40 -0.13 3.31
C ALA A 120 18.60 1.41 3.38
N ARG A 121 18.53 2.02 4.58
CA ARG A 121 18.81 3.44 4.82
C ARG A 121 20.19 3.70 5.45
N CYS A 122 20.94 2.66 5.78
CA CYS A 122 22.31 2.75 6.31
C CYS A 122 23.31 2.32 5.23
N SER A 123 23.47 3.14 4.20
CA SER A 123 24.55 3.05 3.19
C SER A 123 24.66 4.38 2.47
#